data_AF-A0A959A8B1-F1
#
_entry.id   AF-A0A959A8B1-F1
#
_cell.length_a   1.000
_cell.length_b   1.000
_cell.length_c   1.000
_cell.angle_alpha   90.00
_cell.angle_beta   90.00
_cell.angle_gamma   90.00
#
_symmetry.space_group_name_H-M   'P 1'
#
loop_
_entity.id
_entity.type
_entity.pdbx_description
1 polymer ?
#
loop_
_entity_poly.entity_id
_entity_poly.type
_entity_poly.pdbx_seq_one_letter_code
_entity_poly.pdbx_strand_id
1 'polypeptide(L)'
;MTKGKLTRPGYYWLAYDFSNLYFSCQICNQSFKKNYFPVTDETKRARSHNDDHLQEDCLILDPGRENPNDHLYFEQEVIKAKNGSAKGMETIKRTGLDRKKLEDNRLEYWKILDTLAKVARGRSLAATEAKAHFKKLGQLQSIYSLMVRSNFPDLV
;
A
#
# COMPACT_ATOMS: atom_id res chain seq x y z
N MET A 1 -1.61 13.97 13.40
CA MET A 1 -0.58 14.14 12.36
C MET A 1 -0.61 15.54 11.81
N THR A 2 0.53 16.23 11.81
CA THR A 2 0.68 17.60 11.33
C THR A 2 0.66 17.65 9.79
N LYS A 3 -0.07 18.63 9.24
CA LYS A 3 -0.03 18.96 7.80
C LYS A 3 1.41 19.30 7.40
N GLY A 4 1.81 18.97 6.17
CA GLY A 4 3.06 19.50 5.61
C GLY A 4 2.97 21.03 5.53
N LYS A 5 4.08 21.73 5.77
CA LYS A 5 4.17 23.17 5.52
C LYS A 5 3.78 23.43 4.08
N LEU A 6 2.83 24.34 3.84
CA LEU A 6 2.47 24.71 2.48
C LEU A 6 3.67 25.36 1.80
N THR A 7 4.18 24.71 0.77
CA THR A 7 5.25 25.19 -0.10
C THR A 7 4.65 25.82 -1.35
N ARG A 8 5.29 26.89 -1.84
CA ARG A 8 4.90 27.57 -3.09
C ARG A 8 6.15 27.78 -3.95
N PRO A 9 6.07 27.62 -5.28
CA PRO A 9 4.92 27.08 -6.02
C PRO A 9 4.65 25.60 -5.68
N GLY A 10 3.38 25.19 -5.72
CA GLY A 10 2.98 23.79 -5.61
C GLY A 10 2.74 23.17 -6.99
N TYR A 11 2.32 21.90 -7.03
CA TYR A 11 2.07 21.14 -8.27
C TYR A 11 0.74 21.49 -8.96
N TYR A 12 0.50 22.78 -9.25
CA TYR A 12 -0.78 23.24 -9.82
C TYR A 12 -1.10 22.59 -11.17
N TRP A 13 -0.08 22.28 -11.96
CA TRP A 13 -0.22 21.66 -13.29
C TRP A 13 -0.65 20.19 -13.21
N LEU A 14 -0.39 19.51 -12.08
CA LEU A 14 -0.82 18.12 -11.86
C LEU A 14 -2.24 18.03 -11.28
N ALA A 15 -2.84 19.14 -10.84
CA ALA A 15 -4.13 19.10 -10.14
C ALA A 15 -5.28 18.52 -10.97
N TYR A 16 -5.20 18.66 -12.30
CA TYR A 16 -6.22 18.21 -13.26
C TYR A 16 -5.68 17.20 -14.29
N ASP A 17 -4.49 16.64 -14.05
CA ASP A 17 -3.94 15.59 -14.89
C ASP A 17 -4.61 14.26 -14.54
N PHE A 18 -5.25 13.60 -15.52
CA PHE A 18 -5.91 12.31 -15.32
C PHE A 18 -4.96 11.21 -14.78
N SER A 19 -3.69 11.25 -15.15
CA SER A 19 -2.67 10.31 -14.64
C SER A 19 -2.33 10.54 -13.17
N ASN A 20 -2.74 11.68 -12.59
CA ASN A 20 -2.55 12.04 -11.18
C ASN A 20 -3.84 11.89 -10.34
N LEU A 21 -4.94 11.39 -10.93
CA LEU A 21 -6.22 11.22 -10.24
C LEU A 21 -6.44 9.76 -9.82
N TYR A 22 -6.36 9.52 -8.51
CA TYR A 22 -6.55 8.19 -7.93
C TYR A 22 -7.82 8.10 -7.08
N PHE A 23 -8.56 6.99 -7.22
CA PHE A 23 -9.61 6.63 -6.28
C PHE A 23 -8.96 6.20 -4.96
N SER A 24 -9.18 6.97 -3.89
CA SER A 24 -8.51 6.79 -2.61
C SER A 24 -9.47 6.84 -1.44
N CYS A 25 -9.10 6.16 -0.36
CA CYS A 25 -9.85 6.17 0.88
C CYS A 25 -9.89 7.59 1.47
N GLN A 26 -11.07 8.08 1.87
CA GLN A 26 -11.25 9.44 2.38
C GLN A 26 -10.31 9.74 3.56
N ILE A 27 -10.21 8.83 4.52
CA ILE A 27 -9.37 9.01 5.71
C ILE A 27 -7.88 9.06 5.33
N CYS A 28 -7.45 8.16 4.44
CA CYS A 28 -6.07 8.06 3.95
C CYS A 28 -5.65 9.37 3.29
N ASN A 29 -6.51 9.90 2.41
CA ASN A 29 -6.20 11.11 1.64
C ASN A 29 -6.44 12.40 2.43
N GLN A 30 -7.58 12.56 3.10
CA GLN A 30 -7.99 13.82 3.73
C GLN A 30 -7.52 13.99 5.18
N SER A 31 -7.35 12.90 5.94
CA SER A 31 -6.96 12.97 7.35
C SER A 31 -5.47 12.73 7.56
N PHE A 32 -4.89 11.77 6.84
CA PHE A 32 -3.49 11.37 6.96
C PHE A 32 -2.60 12.11 5.96
N LYS A 33 -2.76 11.87 4.64
CA LYS A 33 -1.83 12.36 3.60
C LYS A 33 -1.93 13.88 3.39
N LYS A 34 -3.13 14.40 3.15
CA LYS A 34 -3.40 15.82 2.87
C LYS A 34 -2.47 16.36 1.77
N ASN A 35 -1.85 17.50 2.02
CA ASN A 35 -0.88 18.18 1.16
C ASN A 35 0.56 17.69 1.36
N TYR A 36 0.78 16.54 1.99
CA TYR A 36 2.11 16.01 2.22
C TYR A 36 2.57 15.23 0.97
N PHE A 37 3.53 15.82 0.25
CA PHE A 37 4.17 15.28 -0.95
C PHE A 37 5.69 15.31 -0.74
N PRO A 38 6.22 14.37 0.07
CA PRO A 38 7.62 14.36 0.48
C PRO A 38 8.53 13.93 -0.67
N VAL A 39 9.62 14.68 -0.87
CA VAL A 39 10.72 14.32 -1.78
C VAL A 39 11.95 14.10 -0.90
N THR A 40 12.79 13.11 -1.21
CA THR A 40 14.01 12.83 -0.44
C THR A 40 14.99 14.00 -0.46
N ASP A 41 15.10 14.67 -1.61
CA ASP A 41 15.93 15.85 -1.83
C ASP A 41 15.06 17.04 -2.28
N GLU A 42 14.79 17.97 -1.35
CA GLU A 42 13.99 19.18 -1.61
C GLU A 42 14.63 20.13 -2.63
N THR A 43 15.93 19.98 -2.94
CA THR A 43 16.59 20.76 -4.01
C THR A 43 16.19 20.29 -5.41
N LYS A 44 15.71 19.04 -5.54
CA LYS A 44 15.26 18.44 -6.80
C LYS A 44 13.76 18.57 -7.03
N ARG A 45 13.01 19.19 -6.11
CA ARG A 45 11.57 19.39 -6.25
C ARG A 45 11.26 20.24 -7.48
N ALA A 46 10.41 19.74 -8.36
CA ALA A 46 9.80 20.46 -9.46
C ALA A 46 8.98 21.66 -8.93
N ARG A 47 9.19 22.83 -9.51
CA ARG A 47 8.57 24.10 -9.10
C ARG A 47 7.68 24.68 -10.20
N SER A 48 7.75 24.15 -11.41
CA SER A 48 6.92 24.60 -12.54
C SER A 48 6.52 23.46 -13.45
N HIS A 49 5.54 23.72 -14.32
CA HIS A 49 5.09 22.78 -15.35
C HIS A 49 6.15 22.48 -16.42
N ASN A 50 7.27 23.21 -16.43
CA ASN A 50 8.41 22.96 -17.32
C ASN A 50 9.43 21.99 -16.70
N ASP A 51 9.31 21.69 -15.40
CA ASP A 51 10.21 20.76 -14.72
C ASP A 51 9.70 19.33 -14.87
N ASP A 52 10.63 18.38 -15.07
CA ASP A 52 10.30 16.96 -15.06
C ASP A 52 10.17 16.44 -13.62
N HIS A 53 8.96 16.50 -13.08
CA HIS A 53 8.62 15.97 -11.76
C HIS A 53 8.83 14.45 -11.63
N LEU A 54 9.02 13.71 -12.75
CA LEU A 54 9.29 12.27 -12.70
C LEU A 54 10.73 11.97 -12.24
N GLN A 55 11.62 12.97 -12.21
CA GLN A 55 12.96 12.87 -11.66
C GLN A 55 12.99 13.01 -10.12
N GLU A 56 11.86 13.36 -9.49
CA GLU A 56 11.75 13.42 -8.05
C GLU A 56 11.78 12.01 -7.45
N ASP A 57 12.53 11.85 -6.37
CA ASP A 57 12.44 10.65 -5.53
C ASP A 57 11.44 10.88 -4.39
N CYS A 58 10.18 10.53 -4.69
CA CYS A 58 9.05 10.66 -3.77
C CYS A 58 9.07 9.59 -2.68
N LEU A 59 8.78 9.99 -1.43
CA LEU A 59 8.75 9.06 -0.28
C LEU A 59 7.40 8.37 -0.05
N ILE A 60 6.32 8.82 -0.69
CA ILE A 60 5.04 8.09 -0.68
C ILE A 60 4.93 7.31 -1.98
N LEU A 61 4.60 6.03 -1.87
CA LEU A 61 4.42 5.16 -3.03
C LEU A 61 3.29 5.66 -3.94
N ASP A 62 3.58 5.70 -5.22
CA ASP A 62 2.59 5.91 -6.27
C ASP A 62 1.92 4.56 -6.63
N PRO A 63 0.64 4.35 -6.27
CA PRO A 63 -0.03 3.08 -6.54
C PRO A 63 -0.26 2.79 -8.04
N GLY A 64 -0.12 3.79 -8.92
CA GLY A 64 -0.24 3.61 -10.37
C GLY A 64 1.07 3.26 -11.08
N ARG A 65 2.22 3.44 -10.40
CA ARG A 65 3.55 3.34 -11.03
C ARG A 65 4.51 2.41 -10.29
N GLU A 66 4.36 2.28 -8.98
CA GLU A 66 5.25 1.50 -8.13
C GLU A 66 4.55 0.22 -7.65
N ASN A 67 5.30 -0.89 -7.60
CA ASN A 67 4.79 -2.14 -7.05
C ASN A 67 4.90 -2.13 -5.52
N PRO A 68 3.77 -2.18 -4.77
CA PRO A 68 3.81 -2.12 -3.31
C PRO A 68 4.62 -3.25 -2.67
N ASN A 69 4.73 -4.42 -3.32
CA ASN A 69 5.46 -5.58 -2.81
C ASN A 69 6.97 -5.35 -2.63
N ASP A 70 7.52 -4.34 -3.30
CA ASP A 70 8.94 -4.00 -3.21
C ASP A 70 9.25 -3.24 -1.92
N HIS A 71 8.23 -2.60 -1.34
CA HIS A 71 8.37 -1.69 -0.19
C HIS A 71 7.54 -2.09 1.03
N LEU A 72 6.51 -2.92 0.85
CA LEU A 72 5.55 -3.29 1.87
C LEU A 72 5.36 -4.80 1.92
N TYR A 73 5.12 -5.32 3.12
CA TYR A 73 4.68 -6.69 3.34
C TYR A 73 3.73 -6.73 4.53
N PHE A 74 3.07 -7.86 4.73
CA PHE A 74 2.31 -8.12 5.94
C PHE A 74 2.99 -9.18 6.80
N GLU A 75 3.02 -8.93 8.10
CA GLU A 75 3.23 -9.96 9.11
C GLU A 75 1.90 -10.13 9.83
N GLN A 76 1.24 -11.25 9.57
CA GLN A 76 -0.17 -11.46 9.94
C GLN A 76 -1.06 -10.35 9.37
N GLU A 77 -1.80 -9.62 10.21
CA GLU A 77 -2.65 -8.49 9.87
C GLU A 77 -1.90 -7.15 9.74
N VAL A 78 -0.68 -7.09 10.28
CA VAL A 78 0.08 -5.85 10.47
C VAL A 78 0.87 -5.57 9.20
N ILE A 79 0.68 -4.37 8.65
CA ILE A 79 1.46 -3.91 7.50
C ILE A 79 2.81 -3.37 7.97
N LYS A 80 3.88 -3.76 7.27
CA LYS A 80 5.26 -3.38 7.60
C LYS A 80 6.03 -2.95 6.36
N ALA A 81 7.01 -2.07 6.58
CA ALA A 81 7.96 -1.69 5.54
C ALA A 81 8.97 -2.82 5.32
N LYS A 82 9.13 -3.24 4.07
CA LYS A 82 10.03 -4.33 3.68
C LYS A 82 11.48 -3.86 3.73
N ASN A 83 12.36 -4.63 4.35
CA ASN A 83 13.82 -4.42 4.36
C ASN A 83 14.25 -2.98 4.68
N GLY A 84 13.56 -2.29 5.61
CA GLY A 84 13.89 -0.90 5.96
C GLY A 84 13.53 0.15 4.90
N SER A 85 12.65 -0.19 3.94
CA SER A 85 12.19 0.72 2.88
C SER A 85 11.66 2.05 3.44
N ALA A 86 12.40 3.14 3.18
CA ALA A 86 11.99 4.50 3.56
C ALA A 86 10.63 4.87 2.96
N LYS A 87 10.39 4.51 1.69
CA LYS A 87 9.11 4.73 1.03
C LYS A 87 7.98 3.95 1.70
N GLY A 88 8.25 2.70 2.10
CA GLY A 88 7.27 1.86 2.78
C GLY A 88 6.88 2.44 4.14
N MET A 89 7.87 2.84 4.94
CA MET A 89 7.65 3.46 6.25
C MET A 89 6.84 4.76 6.14
N GLU A 90 7.24 5.65 5.22
CA GLU A 90 6.57 6.93 5.06
C GLU A 90 5.16 6.74 4.47
N THR A 91 4.97 5.79 3.56
CA THR A 91 3.63 5.44 3.04
C THR A 91 2.70 4.96 4.14
N ILE A 92 3.11 3.98 4.96
CA ILE A 92 2.29 3.46 6.07
C ILE A 92 1.87 4.61 6.98
N LYS A 93 2.85 5.38 7.45
CA LYS A 93 2.65 6.51 8.36
C LYS A 93 1.75 7.58 7.76
N ARG A 94 1.95 7.97 6.51
CA ARG A 94 1.26 9.11 5.87
C ARG A 94 -0.07 8.78 5.25
N THR A 95 -0.41 7.51 5.14
CA THR A 95 -1.74 7.07 4.71
C THR A 95 -2.54 6.43 5.84
N GLY A 96 -1.91 6.14 6.97
CA GLY A 96 -2.54 5.50 8.13
C GLY A 96 -2.95 4.07 7.84
N LEU A 97 -2.13 3.34 7.07
CA LEU A 97 -2.42 1.96 6.69
C LEU A 97 -2.36 0.99 7.89
N ASP A 98 -1.77 1.42 9.00
CA ASP A 98 -1.61 0.77 10.30
C ASP A 98 -2.62 1.28 11.36
N ARG A 99 -3.62 2.08 10.97
CA ARG A 99 -4.61 2.55 11.94
C ARG A 99 -5.42 1.38 12.51
N LYS A 100 -5.64 1.37 13.82
CA LYS A 100 -6.31 0.30 14.59
C LYS A 100 -7.53 -0.32 13.91
N LYS A 101 -8.44 0.49 13.35
CA LYS A 101 -9.65 -0.02 12.66
C LYS A 101 -9.32 -0.91 11.45
N LEU A 102 -8.25 -0.61 10.70
CA LEU A 102 -7.83 -1.45 9.58
C LEU A 102 -7.17 -2.73 10.08
N GLU A 103 -6.34 -2.64 11.11
CA GLU A 103 -5.69 -3.81 11.72
C GLU A 103 -6.74 -4.78 12.28
N ASP A 104 -7.76 -4.27 12.99
CA ASP A 104 -8.85 -5.11 13.51
C ASP A 104 -9.61 -5.84 12.41
N ASN A 105 -9.96 -5.14 11.32
CA ASN A 105 -10.62 -5.76 10.17
C ASN A 105 -9.73 -6.80 9.49
N ARG A 106 -8.42 -6.55 9.40
CA ARG A 106 -7.47 -7.48 8.81
C ARG A 106 -7.20 -8.68 9.70
N LEU A 107 -7.21 -8.52 11.02
CA LEU A 107 -7.06 -9.60 11.99
C LEU A 107 -8.19 -10.61 11.85
N GLU A 108 -9.43 -10.15 11.78
CA GLU A 108 -10.58 -11.03 11.58
C GLU A 108 -10.49 -11.78 10.24
N TYR A 109 -10.08 -11.08 9.17
CA TYR A 109 -9.85 -11.73 7.88
C TYR A 109 -8.68 -12.72 7.92
N TRP A 110 -7.59 -12.38 8.59
CA TRP A 110 -6.40 -13.22 8.72
C TRP A 110 -6.71 -14.50 9.51
N LYS A 111 -7.50 -14.46 10.58
CA LYS A 111 -7.93 -15.65 11.33
C LYS A 111 -8.69 -16.65 10.44
N ILE A 112 -9.54 -16.14 9.55
CA ILE A 112 -10.26 -16.97 8.57
C ILE A 112 -9.25 -17.61 7.60
N LEU A 113 -8.31 -16.82 7.08
CA LEU A 113 -7.26 -17.34 6.19
C LEU A 113 -6.38 -18.38 6.89
N ASP A 114 -5.95 -18.15 8.13
CA ASP A 114 -5.13 -19.10 8.89
C ASP A 114 -5.84 -20.45 9.08
N THR A 115 -7.14 -20.39 9.39
CA THR A 115 -7.97 -21.60 9.49
C THR A 115 -8.09 -22.31 8.13
N LEU A 116 -8.36 -21.57 7.06
CA LEU A 116 -8.45 -22.11 5.71
C LEU A 116 -7.09 -22.69 5.25
N ALA A 117 -5.97 -22.08 5.63
CA ALA A 117 -4.63 -22.53 5.30
C ALA A 117 -4.32 -23.90 5.92
N LYS A 118 -4.79 -24.16 7.15
CA LYS A 118 -4.68 -25.49 7.79
C LYS A 118 -5.39 -26.56 6.98
N VAL A 119 -6.57 -26.26 6.44
CA VAL A 119 -7.30 -27.17 5.54
C VAL A 119 -6.57 -27.32 4.21
N ALA A 120 -6.15 -26.20 3.61
CA ALA A 120 -5.45 -26.18 2.31
C ALA A 120 -4.17 -27.01 2.33
N ARG A 121 -3.44 -27.09 3.45
CA ARG A 121 -2.21 -27.89 3.57
C ARG A 121 -2.46 -29.39 3.71
N GLY A 122 -3.71 -29.82 3.81
CA GLY A 122 -4.10 -31.22 3.80
C GLY A 122 -4.03 -31.89 2.42
N ARG A 123 -4.62 -33.09 2.34
CA ARG A 123 -4.69 -33.92 1.11
C ARG A 123 -6.13 -34.29 0.71
N SER A 124 -7.13 -33.74 1.38
CA SER A 124 -8.54 -34.00 1.07
C SER A 124 -9.01 -33.22 -0.18
N LEU A 125 -10.20 -33.55 -0.70
CA LEU A 125 -10.84 -32.75 -1.74
C LEU A 125 -11.00 -31.28 -1.31
N ALA A 126 -11.44 -31.06 -0.07
CA ALA A 126 -11.55 -29.72 0.53
C ALA A 126 -10.20 -28.98 0.58
N ALA A 127 -9.07 -29.69 0.73
CA ALA A 127 -7.75 -29.07 0.66
C ALA A 127 -7.45 -28.52 -0.74
N THR A 128 -7.81 -29.26 -1.79
CA THR A 128 -7.65 -28.82 -3.19
C THR A 128 -8.50 -27.58 -3.48
N GLU A 129 -9.76 -27.56 -3.03
CA GLU A 129 -10.64 -26.41 -3.16
C GLU A 129 -10.10 -25.19 -2.40
N ALA A 130 -9.66 -25.39 -1.16
CA ALA A 130 -9.05 -24.32 -0.35
C ALA A 130 -7.79 -23.73 -1.00
N LYS A 131 -6.91 -24.56 -1.59
CA LYS A 131 -5.76 -24.09 -2.37
C LYS A 131 -6.20 -23.26 -3.58
N ALA A 132 -7.24 -23.67 -4.29
CA ALA A 132 -7.77 -22.90 -5.41
C ALA A 132 -8.27 -21.50 -4.97
N HIS A 133 -8.88 -21.41 -3.78
CA HIS A 133 -9.24 -20.12 -3.18
C HIS A 133 -8.01 -19.26 -2.88
N PHE A 134 -6.94 -19.81 -2.29
CA PHE A 134 -5.70 -19.05 -2.03
C PHE A 134 -5.06 -18.52 -3.31
N LYS A 135 -4.97 -19.34 -4.37
CA LYS A 135 -4.48 -18.91 -5.68
C LYS A 135 -5.26 -17.71 -6.23
N LYS A 136 -6.60 -17.70 -6.07
CA LYS A 136 -7.45 -16.57 -6.46
C LYS A 136 -7.19 -15.34 -5.59
N LEU A 137 -7.16 -15.52 -4.27
CA LEU A 137 -6.99 -14.43 -3.31
C LEU A 137 -5.61 -13.76 -3.38
N GLY A 138 -4.58 -14.48 -3.80
CA GLY A 138 -3.25 -13.89 -3.99
C GLY A 138 -3.04 -13.19 -5.33
N GLN A 139 -4.01 -13.20 -6.26
CA GLN A 139 -3.94 -12.41 -7.49
C GLN A 139 -3.94 -10.91 -7.18
N LEU A 140 -3.19 -10.10 -7.94
CA LEU A 140 -2.93 -8.68 -7.64
C LEU A 140 -4.19 -7.84 -7.40
N GLN A 141 -5.23 -8.08 -8.20
CA GLN A 141 -6.53 -7.39 -8.13
C GLN A 141 -7.40 -7.80 -6.94
N SER A 142 -7.05 -8.89 -6.25
CA SER A 142 -7.83 -9.38 -5.13
C SER A 142 -7.60 -8.52 -3.89
N ILE A 143 -8.66 -8.27 -3.12
CA ILE A 143 -8.55 -7.57 -1.85
C ILE A 143 -7.61 -8.35 -0.92
N TYR A 144 -6.70 -7.63 -0.26
CA TYR A 144 -5.68 -8.21 0.61
C TYR A 144 -4.70 -9.19 -0.06
N SER A 145 -4.55 -9.14 -1.39
CA SER A 145 -3.62 -10.00 -2.13
C SER A 145 -2.17 -9.93 -1.64
N LEU A 146 -1.69 -8.75 -1.22
CA LEU A 146 -0.38 -8.61 -0.60
C LEU A 146 -0.29 -9.32 0.75
N MET A 147 -1.34 -9.26 1.57
CA MET A 147 -1.38 -9.96 2.87
C MET A 147 -1.37 -11.46 2.69
N VAL A 148 -2.14 -11.96 1.71
CA VAL A 148 -2.19 -13.40 1.37
C VAL A 148 -0.82 -13.89 0.89
N ARG A 149 -0.21 -13.18 -0.07
CA ARG A 149 1.12 -13.53 -0.61
C ARG A 149 2.25 -13.41 0.42
N SER A 150 2.13 -12.51 1.40
CA SER A 150 3.13 -12.37 2.46
C SER A 150 3.06 -13.52 3.48
N ASN A 151 1.86 -13.92 3.87
CA ASN A 151 1.66 -14.87 4.98
C ASN A 151 1.54 -16.34 4.51
N PHE A 152 1.11 -16.59 3.27
CA PHE A 152 0.84 -17.94 2.77
C PHE A 152 1.49 -18.19 1.39
N PRO A 153 2.78 -17.87 1.19
CA PRO A 153 3.42 -17.97 -0.12
C PRO A 153 3.42 -19.38 -0.71
N ASP A 154 3.30 -20.42 0.13
CA ASP A 154 3.21 -21.82 -0.28
C ASP A 154 1.84 -22.19 -0.90
N LEU A 155 0.82 -21.36 -0.71
CA LEU A 155 -0.55 -21.62 -1.14
C LEU A 155 -1.00 -20.77 -2.34
N VAL A 156 -0.17 -19.82 -2.80
CA VAL A 156 -0.47 -18.92 -3.92
C VAL A 156 0.25 -19.34 -5.19
#